data_AF-A0A1I5HYF5-F1
#
_entry.id   AF-A0A1I5HYF5-F1
#
_cell.length_a   1.000
_cell.length_b   1.000
_cell.length_c   1.000
_cell.angle_alpha   90.00
_cell.angle_beta   90.00
_cell.angle_gamma   90.00
#
_symmetry.space_group_name_H-M   'P 1'
#
loop_
_entity.id
_entity.type
_entity.pdbx_description
1 polymer ?
#
loop_
_entity_poly.entity_id
_entity_poly.type
_entity_poly.pdbx_seq_one_letter_code
_entity_poly.pdbx_strand_id
1 'polypeptide(L)'
;MNETSKQQLSLLRQRIPVGLTAGLKLLEKADGDINDAVLLFRKEILQTLVSKIGLPEDLIQRHLINNNYDIDATIKSIDEERFTLTERILKRYQNKEEALDQITFAVLERHSIYRDGWLDFKQLAGFPTEVYCLVAITEWLLYVDYEALDVALSFRLEEISDQLETVLQLSSLSNAQRQAGELAELLYTKYEVPGNIENYIAAVQELRESDIYRQYEHLYKEQRDLVIEKLYDLVKANVQLFP
;
A
#
# COMPACT_ATOMS: atom_id res chain seq x y z
N MET A 1 21.50 25.62 34.20
CA MET A 1 20.60 24.55 34.70
C MET A 1 21.23 24.00 35.96
N ASN A 2 20.58 24.18 37.13
CA ASN A 2 21.14 23.72 38.41
C ASN A 2 21.10 22.19 38.50
N GLU A 3 22.02 21.58 39.26
CA GLU A 3 22.10 20.11 39.43
C GLU A 3 20.78 19.52 39.95
N THR A 4 20.08 20.23 40.83
CA THR A 4 18.76 19.85 41.34
C THR A 4 17.72 19.72 40.21
N SER A 5 17.70 20.67 39.26
CA SER A 5 16.78 20.65 38.12
C SER A 5 17.08 19.51 37.14
N LYS A 6 18.37 19.16 36.97
CA LYS A 6 18.76 17.99 36.16
C LYS A 6 18.30 16.68 36.79
N GLN A 7 18.46 16.54 38.12
CA GLN A 7 18.01 15.36 38.85
C GLN A 7 16.48 15.21 38.83
N GLN A 8 15.73 16.29 39.06
CA GLN A 8 14.26 16.28 38.98
C GLN A 8 13.76 15.92 37.57
N LEU A 9 14.39 16.48 36.53
CA LEU A 9 14.05 16.15 35.14
C LEU A 9 14.34 14.68 34.80
N SER A 10 15.46 14.14 35.29
CA SER A 10 15.81 12.73 35.11
C SER A 10 14.74 11.81 35.73
N LEU A 11 14.33 12.08 36.97
CA LEU A 11 13.31 11.32 37.69
C LEU A 11 11.94 11.42 37.01
N LEU A 12 11.56 12.61 36.51
CA LEU A 12 10.32 12.80 35.77
C LEU A 12 10.28 11.97 34.49
N ARG A 13 11.38 11.97 33.72
CA ARG A 13 11.49 11.22 32.45
C ARG A 13 11.53 9.70 32.63
N GLN A 14 11.81 9.20 33.83
CA GLN A 14 11.64 7.78 34.16
C GLN A 14 10.16 7.39 34.35
N ARG A 15 9.27 8.36 34.57
CA ARG A 15 7.84 8.12 34.85
C ARG A 15 6.91 8.44 33.69
N ILE A 16 7.32 9.36 32.80
CA ILE A 16 6.55 9.80 31.65
C ILE A 16 7.44 10.04 30.42
N PRO A 17 6.93 9.80 29.20
CA PRO A 17 7.68 10.03 27.97
C PRO A 17 7.67 11.53 27.62
N VAL A 18 8.54 12.29 28.27
CA VAL A 18 8.67 13.75 28.07
C VAL A 18 10.07 14.15 27.61
N GLY A 19 10.12 15.08 26.65
CA GLY A 19 11.37 15.70 26.17
C GLY A 19 11.97 16.68 27.19
N LEU A 20 13.24 17.07 27.00
CA LEU A 20 13.97 17.92 27.95
C LEU A 20 13.27 19.27 28.19
N THR A 21 12.95 19.99 27.13
CA THR A 21 12.35 21.34 27.22
C THR A 21 10.93 21.29 27.78
N ALA A 22 10.13 20.31 27.34
CA ALA A 22 8.76 20.13 27.83
C ALA A 22 8.74 19.71 29.31
N GLY A 23 9.66 18.83 29.72
CA GLY A 23 9.78 18.38 31.11
C GLY A 23 10.19 19.49 32.06
N LEU A 24 11.10 20.38 31.67
CA LEU A 24 11.47 21.55 32.49
C LEU A 24 10.29 22.50 32.70
N LYS A 25 9.54 22.81 31.64
CA LYS A 25 8.32 23.65 31.73
C LYS A 25 7.26 23.02 32.61
N LEU A 26 7.12 21.69 32.53
CA LEU A 26 6.16 20.95 33.34
C LEU A 26 6.54 20.96 34.83
N LEU A 27 7.84 20.84 35.15
CA LEU A 27 8.34 20.99 36.52
C LEU A 27 8.16 22.42 37.05
N GLU A 28 8.39 23.45 36.23
CA GLU A 28 8.09 24.84 36.61
C GLU A 28 6.60 25.03 36.93
N LYS A 29 5.70 24.48 36.10
CA LYS A 29 4.24 24.52 36.34
C LYS A 29 3.81 23.78 37.61
N ALA A 30 4.60 22.82 38.06
CA ALA A 30 4.32 21.98 39.22
C ALA A 30 5.13 22.40 40.46
N ASP A 31 5.73 23.60 40.46
CA ASP A 31 6.60 24.11 41.53
C ASP A 31 7.73 23.13 41.94
N GLY A 32 8.20 22.32 40.99
CA GLY A 32 9.23 21.30 41.18
C GLY A 32 8.74 19.97 41.77
N ASP A 33 7.44 19.79 42.03
CA ASP A 33 6.86 18.51 42.46
C ASP A 33 6.69 17.55 41.27
N ILE A 34 7.33 16.38 41.38
CA ILE A 34 7.34 15.37 40.31
C ILE A 34 5.98 14.69 40.17
N ASN A 35 5.26 14.45 41.25
CA ASN A 35 3.96 13.77 41.21
C ASN A 35 2.91 14.70 40.57
N ASP A 36 2.91 15.98 40.95
CA ASP A 36 2.00 16.96 40.36
C ASP A 36 2.34 17.20 38.88
N ALA A 37 3.63 17.25 38.52
CA ALA A 37 4.05 17.31 37.12
C ALA A 37 3.51 16.11 36.33
N VAL A 38 3.60 14.89 36.85
CA VAL A 38 3.05 13.69 36.20
C VAL A 38 1.53 13.79 36.03
N LEU A 39 0.80 14.23 37.05
CA LEU A 39 -0.67 14.38 36.97
C LEU A 39 -1.06 15.44 35.94
N LEU A 40 -0.38 16.59 35.92
CA LEU A 40 -0.59 17.64 34.94
C LEU A 40 -0.33 17.14 33.51
N PHE A 41 0.78 16.44 33.28
CA PHE A 41 1.10 15.87 31.97
C PHE A 41 0.01 14.92 31.47
N ARG A 42 -0.41 13.97 32.32
CA ARG A 42 -1.44 12.99 31.96
C ARG A 42 -2.76 13.68 31.60
N LYS A 43 -3.15 14.70 32.38
CA LYS A 43 -4.36 15.49 32.12
C LYS A 43 -4.25 16.30 30.82
N GLU A 44 -3.14 17.01 30.61
CA GLU A 44 -2.92 17.84 29.41
C GLU A 44 -2.92 16.98 28.14
N ILE A 45 -2.27 15.82 28.14
CA ILE A 45 -2.27 14.90 26.99
C ILE A 45 -3.66 14.34 26.73
N LEU A 46 -4.37 13.87 27.76
CA LEU A 46 -5.72 13.33 27.61
C LEU A 46 -6.66 14.36 26.97
N GLN A 47 -6.68 15.59 27.48
CA GLN A 47 -7.50 16.66 26.92
C GLN A 47 -7.10 17.01 25.48
N THR A 48 -5.80 17.02 25.19
CA THR A 48 -5.30 17.27 23.83
C THR A 48 -5.77 16.19 22.86
N LEU A 49 -5.65 14.91 23.22
CA LEU A 49 -6.07 13.81 22.35
C LEU A 49 -7.60 13.73 22.23
N VAL A 50 -8.36 13.98 23.30
CA VAL A 50 -9.83 14.07 23.23
C VAL A 50 -10.26 15.14 22.24
N SER A 51 -9.68 16.34 22.31
CA SER A 51 -10.01 17.43 21.39
C SER A 51 -9.60 17.17 19.94
N LYS A 52 -8.45 16.50 19.72
CA LYS A 52 -7.92 16.24 18.37
C LYS A 52 -8.56 15.04 17.68
N ILE A 53 -8.78 13.95 18.43
CA ILE A 53 -9.28 12.69 17.87
C ILE A 53 -10.81 12.65 17.91
N GLY A 54 -11.44 13.37 18.84
CA GLY A 54 -12.90 13.47 18.96
C GLY A 54 -13.56 12.17 19.46
N LEU A 55 -12.81 11.34 20.20
CA LEU A 55 -13.32 10.12 20.83
C LEU A 55 -13.63 10.33 22.31
N PRO A 56 -14.46 9.46 22.91
CA PRO A 56 -14.72 9.48 24.35
C PRO A 56 -13.44 9.44 25.20
N GLU A 57 -13.45 10.20 26.30
CA GLU A 57 -12.28 10.36 27.19
C GLU A 57 -11.82 9.03 27.79
N ASP A 58 -12.76 8.17 28.19
CA ASP A 58 -12.49 6.85 28.76
C ASP A 58 -11.75 5.93 27.76
N LEU A 59 -12.13 5.97 26.49
CA LEU A 59 -11.47 5.21 25.44
C LEU A 59 -10.02 5.66 25.25
N ILE A 60 -9.79 6.97 25.14
CA ILE A 60 -8.45 7.53 24.95
C ILE A 60 -7.59 7.28 26.19
N GLN A 61 -8.17 7.42 27.38
CA GLN A 61 -7.48 7.17 28.65
C GLN A 61 -7.01 5.71 28.75
N ARG A 62 -7.86 4.74 28.37
CA ARG A 62 -7.47 3.32 28.33
C ARG A 62 -6.24 3.10 27.44
N HIS A 63 -6.23 3.67 26.23
CA HIS A 63 -5.09 3.55 25.30
C HIS A 63 -3.82 4.24 25.80
N LEU A 64 -3.95 5.42 26.40
CA LEU A 64 -2.82 6.12 27.02
C LEU A 64 -2.18 5.30 28.13
N ILE A 65 -2.99 4.67 28.99
CA ILE A 65 -2.48 3.82 30.07
C ILE A 65 -1.75 2.61 29.49
N ASN A 66 -2.36 1.91 28.52
CA ASN A 66 -1.79 0.70 27.91
C ASN A 66 -0.46 0.98 27.18
N ASN A 67 -0.28 2.19 26.65
CA ASN A 67 0.91 2.60 25.91
C ASN A 67 1.86 3.47 26.75
N ASN A 68 1.75 3.47 28.08
CA ASN A 68 2.61 4.24 28.99
C ASN A 68 2.68 5.75 28.65
N TYR A 69 1.59 6.32 28.15
CA TYR A 69 1.45 7.70 27.69
C TYR A 69 2.38 8.07 26.51
N ASP A 70 2.92 7.10 25.78
CA ASP A 70 3.56 7.34 24.49
C ASP A 70 2.48 7.75 23.47
N ILE A 71 2.55 8.98 22.98
CA ILE A 71 1.52 9.57 22.12
C ILE A 71 1.43 8.83 20.79
N ASP A 72 2.56 8.49 20.18
CA ASP A 72 2.59 7.86 18.85
C ASP A 72 2.06 6.42 18.93
N ALA A 73 2.48 5.67 19.97
CA ALA A 73 1.95 4.33 20.23
C ALA A 73 0.46 4.35 20.58
N THR A 74 0.01 5.36 21.35
CA THR A 74 -1.41 5.55 21.70
C THR A 74 -2.26 5.81 20.45
N ILE A 75 -1.85 6.75 19.59
CA ILE A 75 -2.57 7.06 18.35
C ILE A 75 -2.61 5.82 17.45
N LYS A 76 -1.48 5.12 17.30
CA LYS A 76 -1.41 3.88 16.53
C LYS A 76 -2.38 2.83 17.06
N SER A 77 -2.45 2.64 18.38
CA SER A 77 -3.32 1.65 19.02
C SER A 77 -4.81 2.00 18.88
N ILE A 78 -5.16 3.29 18.94
CA ILE A 78 -6.52 3.77 18.66
C ILE A 78 -6.91 3.50 17.20
N ASP A 79 -6.02 3.80 16.25
CA ASP A 79 -6.28 3.55 14.84
C ASP A 79 -6.41 2.04 14.54
N GLU A 80 -5.62 1.20 15.21
CA GLU A 80 -5.71 -0.27 15.09
C GLU A 80 -7.01 -0.85 15.64
N GLU A 81 -7.62 -0.24 16.67
CA GLU A 81 -8.93 -0.65 17.16
C GLU A 81 -10.06 -0.20 16.23
N ARG A 82 -9.87 0.90 15.49
CA ARG A 82 -10.94 1.56 14.73
C ARG A 82 -10.97 1.23 13.25
N PHE A 83 -9.82 0.91 12.67
CA PHE A 83 -9.65 0.81 11.24
C PHE A 83 -8.92 -0.47 10.85
N THR A 84 -9.31 -1.07 9.73
CA THR A 84 -8.56 -2.19 9.16
C THR A 84 -7.17 -1.75 8.71
N LEU A 85 -6.27 -2.70 8.42
CA LEU A 85 -4.94 -2.35 7.90
C LEU A 85 -5.07 -1.60 6.57
N THR A 86 -5.98 -2.03 5.71
CA THR A 86 -6.30 -1.40 4.41
C THR A 86 -6.75 0.04 4.59
N GLU A 87 -7.69 0.32 5.50
CA GLU A 87 -8.12 1.71 5.76
C GLU A 87 -6.99 2.60 6.24
N ARG A 88 -6.09 2.05 7.07
CA ARG A 88 -4.91 2.78 7.55
C ARG A 88 -3.92 3.06 6.41
N ILE A 89 -3.72 2.11 5.49
CA ILE A 89 -2.89 2.31 4.30
C ILE A 89 -3.50 3.41 3.41
N LEU A 90 -4.79 3.29 3.07
CA LEU A 90 -5.50 4.26 2.21
C LEU A 90 -5.46 5.69 2.75
N LYS A 91 -5.44 5.88 4.08
CA LYS A 91 -5.31 7.20 4.71
C LYS A 91 -3.88 7.74 4.73
N ARG A 92 -2.88 6.85 4.83
CA ARG A 92 -1.47 7.21 4.98
C ARG A 92 -0.85 7.62 3.66
N TYR A 93 -1.12 6.86 2.60
CA TYR A 93 -0.47 7.04 1.31
C TYR A 93 -1.30 7.97 0.41
N GLN A 94 -0.67 9.08 -0.01
CA GLN A 94 -1.30 10.03 -0.95
C GLN A 94 -1.18 9.54 -2.39
N ASN A 95 -0.09 8.83 -2.71
CA ASN A 95 0.06 8.14 -3.98
C ASN A 95 -0.77 6.85 -3.95
N LYS A 96 -1.67 6.70 -4.91
CA LYS A 96 -2.60 5.56 -4.99
C LYS A 96 -1.89 4.27 -5.35
N GLU A 97 -0.91 4.31 -6.25
CA GLU A 97 -0.13 3.15 -6.65
C GLU A 97 0.67 2.61 -5.47
N GLU A 98 1.38 3.49 -4.74
CA GLU A 98 2.07 3.09 -3.51
C GLU A 98 1.11 2.50 -2.46
N ALA A 99 -0.10 3.05 -2.33
CA ALA A 99 -1.11 2.50 -1.43
C ALA A 99 -1.51 1.07 -1.84
N LEU A 100 -1.74 0.86 -3.14
CA LEU A 100 -2.10 -0.45 -3.69
C LEU A 100 -0.98 -1.47 -3.48
N ASP A 101 0.29 -1.09 -3.68
CA ASP A 101 1.43 -1.96 -3.42
C ASP A 101 1.49 -2.43 -1.97
N GLN A 102 1.26 -1.52 -1.02
CA GLN A 102 1.23 -1.88 0.40
C GLN A 102 0.05 -2.79 0.75
N ILE A 103 -1.11 -2.58 0.13
CA ILE A 103 -2.28 -3.45 0.33
C ILE A 103 -2.02 -4.83 -0.28
N THR A 104 -1.46 -4.90 -1.49
CA THR A 104 -1.05 -6.17 -2.13
C THR A 104 -0.05 -6.91 -1.26
N PHE A 105 0.97 -6.23 -0.73
CA PHE A 105 1.93 -6.83 0.19
C PHE A 105 1.24 -7.43 1.44
N ALA A 106 0.35 -6.65 2.07
CA ALA A 106 -0.40 -7.12 3.24
C ALA A 106 -1.33 -8.30 2.94
N VAL A 107 -1.96 -8.32 1.76
CA VAL A 107 -2.77 -9.45 1.27
C VAL A 107 -1.91 -10.70 1.15
N LEU A 108 -0.78 -10.60 0.44
CA LEU A 108 0.11 -11.74 0.21
C LEU A 108 0.67 -12.29 1.53
N GLU A 109 1.05 -11.41 2.47
CA GLU A 109 1.50 -11.79 3.81
C GLU A 109 0.40 -12.52 4.60
N ARG A 110 -0.81 -11.96 4.64
CA ARG A 110 -1.96 -12.56 5.35
C ARG A 110 -2.30 -13.97 4.83
N HIS A 111 -2.13 -14.19 3.53
CA HIS A 111 -2.39 -15.46 2.88
C HIS A 111 -1.16 -16.39 2.81
N SER A 112 -0.03 -15.99 3.41
CA SER A 112 1.24 -16.74 3.40
C SER A 112 1.69 -17.15 1.99
N ILE A 113 1.48 -16.26 1.02
CA ILE A 113 1.85 -16.50 -0.38
C ILE A 113 3.36 -16.37 -0.52
N TYR A 114 3.98 -17.38 -1.12
CA TYR A 114 5.43 -17.41 -1.31
C TYR A 114 5.80 -16.79 -2.66
N ARG A 115 6.83 -15.93 -2.66
CA ARG A 115 7.40 -15.34 -3.87
C ARG A 115 8.84 -15.81 -4.04
N ASP A 116 9.09 -16.52 -5.14
CA ASP A 116 10.42 -16.85 -5.66
C ASP A 116 10.47 -16.41 -7.13
N GLY A 117 10.59 -15.10 -7.33
CA GLY A 117 10.38 -14.43 -8.61
C GLY A 117 8.95 -13.93 -8.79
N TRP A 118 8.46 -13.99 -10.04
CA TRP A 118 7.12 -13.56 -10.42
C TRP A 118 6.03 -14.45 -9.80
N LEU A 119 4.91 -13.84 -9.43
CA LEU A 119 3.82 -14.49 -8.71
C LEU A 119 3.18 -15.62 -9.54
N ASP A 120 3.12 -16.82 -8.95
CA ASP A 120 2.33 -17.92 -9.52
C ASP A 120 0.84 -17.72 -9.18
N PHE A 121 0.03 -17.36 -10.19
CA PHE A 121 -1.40 -17.12 -10.05
C PHE A 121 -2.18 -18.34 -9.54
N LYS A 122 -1.62 -19.55 -9.63
CA LYS A 122 -2.22 -20.73 -9.00
C LYS A 122 -2.35 -20.60 -7.48
N GLN A 123 -1.47 -19.83 -6.85
CA GLN A 123 -1.52 -19.55 -5.41
C GLN A 123 -2.68 -18.62 -5.03
N LEU A 124 -3.27 -17.92 -6.01
CA LEU A 124 -4.42 -17.02 -5.83
C LEU A 124 -5.77 -17.74 -5.96
N ALA A 125 -5.75 -19.06 -6.15
CA ALA A 125 -6.96 -19.86 -6.26
C ALA A 125 -7.84 -19.69 -5.01
N GLY A 126 -9.10 -19.32 -5.22
CA GLY A 126 -10.08 -19.13 -4.14
C GLY A 126 -10.06 -17.75 -3.48
N PHE A 127 -9.22 -16.81 -3.96
CA PHE A 127 -9.33 -15.42 -3.55
C PHE A 127 -10.67 -14.84 -4.00
N PRO A 128 -11.29 -13.92 -3.22
CA PRO A 128 -12.40 -13.12 -3.71
C PRO A 128 -12.00 -12.38 -4.99
N THR A 129 -12.94 -12.18 -5.91
CA THR A 129 -12.68 -11.59 -7.23
C THR A 129 -11.95 -10.25 -7.15
N GLU A 130 -12.35 -9.39 -6.21
CA GLU A 130 -11.75 -8.08 -6.00
C GLU A 130 -10.30 -8.18 -5.50
N VAL A 131 -10.03 -9.14 -4.62
CA VAL A 131 -8.68 -9.37 -4.08
C VAL A 131 -7.78 -9.99 -5.15
N TYR A 132 -8.30 -10.94 -5.93
CA TYR A 132 -7.60 -11.50 -7.08
C TYR A 132 -7.24 -10.41 -8.09
N CYS A 133 -8.21 -9.56 -8.46
CA CYS A 133 -7.98 -8.45 -9.39
C CYS A 133 -6.89 -7.51 -8.90
N LEU A 134 -6.90 -7.13 -7.62
CA LEU A 134 -5.85 -6.28 -7.05
C LEU A 134 -4.47 -6.91 -7.26
N VAL A 135 -4.31 -8.15 -6.80
CA VAL A 135 -3.01 -8.83 -6.81
C VAL A 135 -2.53 -9.09 -8.23
N ALA A 136 -3.41 -9.56 -9.12
CA ALA A 136 -3.06 -9.90 -10.49
C ALA A 136 -2.65 -8.65 -11.30
N ILE A 137 -3.42 -7.56 -11.21
CA ILE A 137 -3.10 -6.35 -11.97
C ILE A 137 -1.88 -5.62 -11.38
N THR A 138 -1.71 -5.57 -10.05
CA THR A 138 -0.51 -4.96 -9.46
C THR A 138 0.76 -5.76 -9.81
N GLU A 139 0.69 -7.09 -9.86
CA GLU A 139 1.78 -7.93 -10.38
C GLU A 139 2.10 -7.62 -11.85
N TRP A 140 1.08 -7.49 -12.70
CA TRP A 140 1.27 -7.20 -14.11
C TRP A 140 1.84 -5.80 -14.35
N LEU A 141 1.40 -4.78 -13.61
CA LEU A 141 1.98 -3.44 -13.67
C LEU A 141 3.46 -3.46 -13.30
N LEU A 142 3.82 -4.17 -12.21
CA LEU A 142 5.22 -4.37 -11.82
C LEU A 142 6.03 -5.07 -12.92
N TYR A 143 5.45 -6.08 -13.57
CA TYR A 143 6.08 -6.79 -14.69
C TYR A 143 6.29 -5.87 -15.89
N VAL A 144 5.28 -5.07 -16.28
CA VAL A 144 5.38 -4.09 -17.36
C VAL A 144 6.49 -3.07 -17.08
N ASP A 145 6.57 -2.56 -15.85
CA ASP A 145 7.58 -1.57 -15.48
C ASP A 145 9.01 -2.16 -15.47
N TYR A 146 9.15 -3.46 -15.23
CA TYR A 146 10.44 -4.16 -15.21
C TYR A 146 10.89 -4.66 -16.59
N GLU A 147 10.00 -5.31 -17.34
CA GLU A 147 10.31 -6.02 -18.61
C GLU A 147 9.88 -5.27 -19.87
N ALA A 148 9.13 -4.17 -19.74
CA ALA A 148 8.42 -3.46 -20.79
C ALA A 148 7.11 -4.13 -21.28
N LEU A 149 6.25 -3.31 -21.88
CA LEU A 149 4.87 -3.66 -22.22
C LEU A 149 4.75 -4.77 -23.28
N ASP A 150 5.67 -4.82 -24.25
CA ASP A 150 5.68 -5.85 -25.29
C ASP A 150 6.03 -7.24 -24.75
N VAL A 151 6.94 -7.30 -23.77
CA VAL A 151 7.27 -8.56 -23.09
C VAL A 151 6.09 -9.02 -22.21
N ALA A 152 5.42 -8.07 -21.55
CA ALA A 152 4.26 -8.32 -20.70
C ALA A 152 3.07 -8.97 -21.43
N LEU A 153 3.00 -8.92 -22.76
CA LEU A 153 2.00 -9.65 -23.55
C LEU A 153 2.09 -11.17 -23.37
N SER A 154 3.25 -11.70 -22.94
CA SER A 154 3.43 -13.12 -22.63
C SER A 154 3.13 -13.48 -21.17
N PHE A 155 2.91 -12.48 -20.31
CA PHE A 155 2.71 -12.67 -18.88
C PHE A 155 1.23 -12.73 -18.53
N ARG A 156 0.69 -13.94 -18.42
CA ARG A 156 -0.70 -14.21 -17.95
C ARG A 156 -1.75 -13.38 -18.73
N LEU A 157 -1.58 -13.31 -20.05
CA LEU A 157 -2.35 -12.43 -20.93
C LEU A 157 -3.86 -12.51 -20.70
N GLU A 158 -4.41 -13.73 -20.69
CA GLU A 158 -5.84 -13.95 -20.55
C GLU A 158 -6.33 -13.57 -19.17
N GLU A 159 -5.62 -13.98 -18.11
CA GLU A 159 -6.02 -13.65 -16.74
C GLU A 159 -6.03 -12.13 -16.51
N ILE A 160 -5.03 -11.41 -17.03
CA ILE A 160 -4.96 -9.95 -16.93
C ILE A 160 -6.06 -9.28 -17.76
N SER A 161 -6.25 -9.73 -19.00
CA SER A 161 -7.28 -9.19 -19.90
C SER A 161 -8.69 -9.38 -19.33
N ASP A 162 -8.95 -10.52 -18.68
CA ASP A 162 -10.21 -10.81 -18.01
C ASP A 162 -10.45 -9.87 -16.83
N GLN A 163 -9.44 -9.60 -16.00
CA GLN A 163 -9.58 -8.67 -14.87
C GLN A 163 -9.81 -7.24 -15.35
N LEU A 164 -9.08 -6.80 -16.37
CA LEU A 164 -9.26 -5.47 -16.99
C LEU A 164 -10.69 -5.31 -17.52
N GLU A 165 -11.21 -6.32 -18.24
CA GLU A 165 -12.53 -6.26 -18.85
C GLU A 165 -13.67 -6.38 -17.82
N THR A 166 -13.61 -7.37 -16.94
CA THR A 166 -14.78 -7.78 -16.15
C THR A 166 -14.86 -7.07 -14.80
N VAL A 167 -13.72 -6.83 -14.16
CA VAL A 167 -13.66 -6.22 -12.81
C VAL A 167 -13.43 -4.71 -12.92
N LEU A 168 -12.45 -4.30 -13.72
CA LEU A 168 -12.12 -2.87 -13.88
C LEU A 168 -12.97 -2.17 -14.95
N GLN A 169 -13.71 -2.93 -15.77
CA GLN A 169 -14.59 -2.42 -16.84
C GLN A 169 -13.84 -1.59 -17.89
N LEU A 170 -12.62 -2.02 -18.22
CA LEU A 170 -11.70 -1.42 -19.20
C LEU A 170 -11.64 -2.28 -20.47
N SER A 171 -12.81 -2.60 -21.05
CA SER A 171 -12.93 -3.50 -22.20
C SER A 171 -12.11 -3.05 -23.42
N SER A 172 -11.95 -1.74 -23.65
CA SER A 172 -11.12 -1.25 -24.75
C SER A 172 -9.65 -1.63 -24.60
N LEU A 173 -9.12 -1.51 -23.39
CA LEU A 173 -7.72 -1.84 -23.09
C LEU A 173 -7.51 -3.36 -23.15
N SER A 174 -8.43 -4.13 -22.55
CA SER A 174 -8.41 -5.59 -22.61
C SER A 174 -8.45 -6.11 -24.06
N ASN A 175 -9.35 -5.59 -24.90
CA ASN A 175 -9.44 -6.00 -26.30
C ASN A 175 -8.18 -5.65 -27.09
N ALA A 176 -7.61 -4.45 -26.89
CA ALA A 176 -6.36 -4.06 -27.55
C ALA A 176 -5.19 -4.93 -27.10
N GLN A 177 -5.13 -5.28 -25.81
CA GLN A 177 -4.13 -6.18 -25.24
C GLN A 177 -4.22 -7.58 -25.84
N ARG A 178 -5.42 -8.18 -25.93
CA ARG A 178 -5.61 -9.50 -26.56
C ARG A 178 -5.21 -9.48 -28.04
N GLN A 179 -5.62 -8.46 -28.80
CA GLN A 179 -5.22 -8.32 -30.22
C GLN A 179 -3.71 -8.19 -30.40
N ALA A 180 -3.04 -7.43 -29.55
CA ALA A 180 -1.58 -7.31 -29.57
C ALA A 180 -0.90 -8.63 -29.17
N GLY A 181 -1.48 -9.38 -28.22
CA GLY A 181 -1.00 -10.70 -27.81
C GLY A 181 -1.14 -11.76 -28.92
N GLU A 182 -2.29 -11.82 -29.59
CA GLU A 182 -2.52 -12.69 -30.75
C GLU A 182 -1.50 -12.40 -31.86
N LEU A 183 -1.24 -11.12 -32.15
CA LEU A 183 -0.21 -10.73 -33.11
C LEU A 183 1.19 -11.16 -32.65
N ALA A 184 1.52 -10.96 -31.38
CA ALA A 184 2.81 -11.37 -30.83
C ALA A 184 3.03 -12.88 -30.97
N GLU A 185 2.02 -13.70 -30.65
CA GLU A 185 2.08 -15.16 -30.81
C GLU A 185 2.28 -15.58 -32.26
N LEU A 186 1.56 -14.95 -33.20
CA LEU A 186 1.73 -15.19 -34.64
C LEU A 186 3.15 -14.84 -35.11
N LEU A 187 3.70 -13.72 -34.66
CA LEU A 187 5.07 -13.30 -35.02
C LEU A 187 6.10 -14.22 -34.40
N TYR A 188 5.98 -14.59 -33.12
CA TYR A 188 6.89 -15.53 -32.48
C TYR A 188 6.89 -16.89 -33.19
N THR A 189 5.71 -17.40 -33.57
CA THR A 189 5.58 -18.64 -34.35
C THR A 189 6.21 -18.51 -35.74
N LYS A 190 6.00 -17.39 -36.44
CA LYS A 190 6.58 -17.11 -37.76
C LYS A 190 8.11 -17.13 -37.75
N TYR A 191 8.71 -16.63 -36.68
CA TYR A 191 10.16 -16.52 -36.52
C TYR A 191 10.79 -17.67 -35.73
N GLU A 192 10.00 -18.64 -35.26
CA GLU A 192 10.50 -19.73 -34.42
C GLU A 192 11.52 -20.61 -35.16
N VAL A 193 12.80 -20.45 -34.81
CA VAL A 193 13.87 -21.36 -35.22
C VAL A 193 14.71 -21.68 -33.99
N PRO A 194 14.88 -22.96 -33.63
CA PRO A 194 15.61 -23.36 -32.44
C PRO A 194 17.03 -22.77 -32.37
N GLY A 195 17.36 -22.13 -31.24
CA GLY A 195 18.72 -21.70 -30.92
C GLY A 195 19.16 -20.35 -31.51
N ASN A 196 18.27 -19.56 -32.10
CA ASN A 196 18.63 -18.24 -32.65
C ASN A 196 17.89 -17.07 -31.97
N ILE A 197 18.62 -16.30 -31.15
CA ILE A 197 18.11 -15.10 -30.47
C ILE A 197 17.79 -13.95 -31.44
N GLU A 198 18.44 -13.89 -32.61
CA GLU A 198 18.21 -12.83 -33.61
C GLU A 198 16.78 -12.88 -34.16
N ASN A 199 16.17 -14.07 -34.16
CA ASN A 199 14.80 -14.25 -34.62
C ASN A 199 13.77 -13.68 -33.64
N TYR A 200 14.04 -13.79 -32.33
CA TYR A 200 13.22 -13.13 -31.32
C TYR A 200 13.29 -11.62 -31.49
N ILE A 201 14.49 -11.06 -31.74
CA ILE A 201 14.67 -9.64 -32.00
C ILE A 201 13.87 -9.19 -33.22
N ALA A 202 13.90 -9.96 -34.31
CA ALA A 202 13.12 -9.66 -35.51
C ALA A 202 11.60 -9.69 -35.26
N ALA A 203 11.11 -10.69 -34.51
CA ALA A 203 9.69 -10.77 -34.15
C ALA A 203 9.24 -9.58 -33.31
N VAL A 204 10.02 -9.21 -32.28
CA VAL A 204 9.74 -8.06 -31.41
C VAL A 204 9.79 -6.75 -32.20
N GLN A 205 10.74 -6.61 -33.14
CA GLN A 205 10.82 -5.41 -33.97
C GLN A 205 9.59 -5.28 -34.87
N GLU A 206 9.19 -6.36 -35.56
CA GLU A 206 7.99 -6.36 -36.40
C GLU A 206 6.72 -6.08 -35.57
N LEU A 207 6.64 -6.63 -34.34
CA LEU A 207 5.54 -6.33 -33.41
C LEU A 207 5.48 -4.83 -33.09
N ARG A 208 6.59 -4.24 -32.65
CA ARG A 208 6.67 -2.82 -32.26
C ARG A 208 6.41 -1.86 -33.43
N GLU A 209 6.68 -2.29 -34.66
CA GLU A 209 6.41 -1.53 -35.87
C GLU A 209 4.95 -1.63 -36.33
N SER A 210 4.20 -2.63 -35.86
CA SER A 210 2.80 -2.84 -36.23
C SER A 210 1.87 -1.76 -35.67
N ASP A 211 0.84 -1.40 -36.45
CA ASP A 211 -0.19 -0.47 -36.00
C ASP A 211 -1.02 -1.03 -34.84
N ILE A 212 -1.21 -2.35 -34.78
CA ILE A 212 -1.94 -3.04 -33.70
C ILE A 212 -1.24 -2.82 -32.37
N TYR A 213 0.06 -3.11 -32.29
CA TYR A 213 0.81 -2.91 -31.05
C TYR A 213 0.93 -1.43 -30.68
N ARG A 214 1.15 -0.53 -31.66
CA ARG A 214 1.25 0.91 -31.39
C ARG A 214 -0.05 1.49 -30.83
N GLN A 215 -1.21 1.03 -31.31
CA GLN A 215 -2.50 1.41 -30.76
C GLN A 215 -2.67 0.90 -29.32
N TYR A 216 -2.31 -0.36 -29.05
CA TYR A 216 -2.31 -0.91 -27.70
C TYR A 216 -1.38 -0.14 -26.76
N GLU A 217 -0.14 0.13 -27.18
CA GLU A 217 0.83 0.86 -26.36
C GLU A 217 0.36 2.29 -26.05
N HIS A 218 -0.22 2.98 -27.04
CA HIS A 218 -0.81 4.30 -26.83
C HIS A 218 -1.96 4.25 -25.83
N LEU A 219 -2.89 3.30 -26.01
CA LEU A 219 -4.04 3.15 -25.13
C LEU A 219 -3.63 2.80 -23.70
N TYR A 220 -2.63 1.92 -23.53
CA TYR A 220 -2.06 1.61 -22.23
C TYR A 220 -1.48 2.86 -21.56
N LYS A 221 -0.66 3.65 -22.27
CA LYS A 221 -0.08 4.88 -21.74
C LYS A 221 -1.15 5.90 -21.32
N GLU A 222 -2.22 6.02 -22.09
CA GLU A 222 -3.34 6.91 -21.76
C GLU A 222 -4.19 6.40 -20.58
N GLN A 223 -4.33 5.09 -20.43
CA GLN A 223 -5.21 4.49 -19.42
C GLN A 223 -4.47 3.96 -18.18
N ARG A 224 -3.14 4.00 -18.11
CA ARG A 224 -2.39 3.47 -16.96
C ARG A 224 -2.85 4.10 -15.64
N ASP A 225 -2.99 5.41 -15.59
CA ASP A 225 -3.49 6.11 -14.40
C ASP A 225 -4.94 5.70 -14.11
N LEU A 226 -5.77 5.49 -15.13
CA LEU A 226 -7.14 5.00 -14.95
C LEU A 226 -7.18 3.58 -14.38
N VAL A 227 -6.24 2.70 -14.74
CA VAL A 227 -6.10 1.36 -14.14
C VAL A 227 -5.83 1.49 -12.63
N ILE A 228 -4.87 2.33 -12.24
CA ILE A 228 -4.55 2.60 -10.82
C ILE A 228 -5.77 3.16 -10.09
N GLU A 229 -6.45 4.15 -10.68
CA GLU A 229 -7.65 4.75 -10.11
C GLU A 229 -8.76 3.73 -9.89
N LYS A 230 -9.02 2.87 -10.88
CA LYS A 230 -10.03 1.81 -10.80
C LYS A 230 -9.70 0.78 -9.74
N LEU A 231 -8.43 0.38 -9.62
CA LEU A 231 -7.98 -0.51 -8.54
C LEU A 231 -8.14 0.13 -7.16
N TYR A 232 -7.77 1.40 -7.02
CA TYR A 232 -7.92 2.13 -5.77
C TYR A 232 -9.40 2.25 -5.36
N ASP A 233 -10.29 2.57 -6.29
CA ASP A 233 -11.73 2.60 -6.06
C ASP A 233 -12.31 1.22 -5.73
N LEU A 234 -11.83 0.16 -6.39
CA LEU A 234 -12.21 -1.23 -6.10
C LEU A 234 -11.88 -1.61 -4.66
N VAL A 235 -10.66 -1.31 -4.20
CA VAL A 235 -10.23 -1.57 -2.83
C VAL A 235 -11.04 -0.74 -1.85
N LYS A 236 -11.19 0.57 -2.11
CA LYS A 236 -11.93 1.48 -1.24
C LYS A 236 -13.42 1.11 -1.09
N ALA A 237 -14.04 0.59 -2.14
CA ALA A 237 -15.43 0.13 -2.09
C ALA A 237 -15.59 -1.21 -1.37
N ASN A 238 -14.51 -2.01 -1.25
CA ASN A 238 -14.55 -3.38 -0.74
C ASN A 238 -13.54 -3.63 0.38
N VAL A 239 -13.23 -2.60 1.18
CA VAL A 239 -12.22 -2.61 2.24
C VAL A 239 -12.28 -3.86 3.14
N GLN A 240 -13.49 -4.36 3.43
CA GLN A 240 -13.73 -5.54 4.25
C GLN A 240 -13.16 -6.86 3.68
N LEU A 241 -12.90 -6.91 2.37
CA LEU A 241 -12.30 -8.07 1.71
C LEU A 241 -10.76 -8.09 1.83
N PHE A 242 -10.17 -6.96 2.22
CA PHE A 242 -8.73 -6.79 2.37
C PHE A 242 -8.32 -6.82 3.87
N PRO A 243 -7.02 -6.93 4.18
CA PRO A 243 -6.49 -6.90 5.55
C PRO A 243 -6.87 -5.65 6.37
#